data_AF-A0A957R902-F1
#
_entry.id   AF-A0A957R902-F1
#
_cell.length_a   1.000
_cell.length_b   1.000
_cell.length_c   1.000
_cell.angle_alpha   90.00
_cell.angle_beta   90.00
_cell.angle_gamma   90.00
#
_symmetry.space_group_name_H-M   'P 1'
#
loop_
_entity.id
_entity.type
_entity.pdbx_description
1 polymer ?
#
loop_
_entity_poly.entity_id
_entity_poly.type
_entity_poly.pdbx_seq_one_letter_code
_entity_poly.pdbx_strand_id
1 'polypeptide(L)'
;MKQRLFVYGTLAPGRPNEHVLAPLGGTWQPAFVRGRLHAQGWGAALGYPGLIPDDQGEEIRGFLFTADDLATFWPTLDAFEG
;
A
#
# COMPACT_ATOMS: atom_id res chain seq x y z
N MET A 1 13.96 11.79 6.83
CA MET A 1 13.94 10.51 7.58
C MET A 1 13.26 9.49 6.70
N LYS A 2 13.80 8.28 6.57
CA LYS A 2 13.14 7.22 5.77
C LYS A 2 11.80 6.85 6.39
N GLN A 3 10.74 6.96 5.61
CA GLN A 3 9.40 6.52 5.99
C GLN A 3 9.03 5.26 5.21
N ARG A 4 8.03 4.54 5.74
CA ARG A 4 7.64 3.23 5.26
C ARG A 4 6.14 3.19 5.02
N LEU A 5 5.75 2.65 3.86
CA LEU A 5 4.36 2.37 3.51
C LEU A 5 4.23 0.88 3.26
N PHE A 6 3.26 0.23 3.91
CA PHE A 6 2.87 -1.12 3.56
C PHE A 6 1.87 -1.09 2.41
N VAL A 7 2.16 -1.81 1.33
CA VAL A 7 1.37 -1.85 0.11
C VAL A 7 1.00 -3.29 -0.20
N TYR A 8 -0.29 -3.60 -0.20
CA TYR A 8 -0.86 -4.90 -0.56
C TYR A 8 -1.77 -4.80 -1.81
N GLY A 9 -1.90 -3.58 -2.35
CA GLY A 9 -2.90 -3.19 -3.33
C GLY A 9 -2.36 -2.89 -4.74
N THR A 10 -3.12 -2.08 -5.47
CA THR A 10 -2.84 -1.66 -6.85
C THR A 10 -1.55 -0.86 -7.02
N LEU A 11 -0.99 -0.30 -5.94
CA LEU A 11 0.26 0.48 -5.94
C LEU A 11 1.53 -0.40 -5.90
N ALA A 12 1.41 -1.72 -5.70
CA ALA A 12 2.56 -2.61 -5.60
C ALA A 12 3.29 -2.82 -6.95
N PRO A 13 4.55 -3.31 -6.96
CA PRO A 13 5.26 -3.60 -8.19
C PRO A 13 4.50 -4.57 -9.11
N GLY A 14 4.48 -4.28 -10.41
CA GLY A 14 3.76 -5.01 -11.45
C GLY A 14 2.24 -4.84 -11.42
N ARG A 15 1.71 -3.89 -10.63
CA ARG A 15 0.27 -3.62 -10.53
C ARG A 15 -0.09 -2.32 -11.27
N PRO A 16 -1.38 -2.12 -11.63
CA PRO A 16 -1.78 -1.03 -12.51
C PRO A 16 -1.36 0.38 -12.06
N ASN A 17 -1.23 0.59 -10.75
CA ASN A 17 -0.93 1.89 -10.16
C ASN A 17 0.50 2.00 -9.61
N GLU A 18 1.42 1.08 -9.95
CA GLU A 18 2.82 1.17 -9.49
C GLU A 18 3.48 2.51 -9.84
N HIS A 19 3.05 3.11 -10.96
CA HIS A 19 3.57 4.36 -11.49
C HIS A 19 3.36 5.56 -10.55
N VAL A 20 2.43 5.46 -9.60
CA VAL A 20 2.17 6.51 -8.60
C VAL A 20 3.33 6.61 -7.61
N LEU A 21 3.91 5.49 -7.18
CA LEU A 21 5.04 5.47 -6.24
C LEU A 21 6.41 5.49 -6.93
N ALA A 22 6.47 5.18 -8.22
CA ALA A 22 7.71 5.16 -9.00
C ALA A 22 8.57 6.45 -8.88
N PRO A 23 8.00 7.68 -8.87
CA PRO A 23 8.79 8.92 -8.77
C PRO A 23 9.59 9.05 -7.46
N LEU A 24 9.21 8.35 -6.39
CA LEU A 24 9.89 8.41 -5.10
C LEU A 24 11.20 7.62 -5.06
N GLY A 25 11.51 6.80 -6.08
CA GLY A 25 12.79 6.10 -6.19
C GLY A 25 13.13 5.17 -5.00
N GLY A 26 12.11 4.73 -4.25
CA GLY A 26 12.27 3.95 -3.03
C GLY A 26 12.62 2.48 -3.26
N THR A 27 12.78 1.75 -2.15
CA THR A 27 13.06 0.31 -2.16
C THR A 27 11.86 -0.49 -1.72
N TRP A 28 11.72 -1.71 -2.26
CA TRP A 28 10.63 -2.63 -1.99
C TRP A 28 11.16 -3.88 -1.28
N GLN A 29 10.45 -4.35 -0.26
CA GLN A 29 10.78 -5.58 0.47
C GLN A 29 9.49 -6.39 0.68
N PRO A 30 9.47 -7.72 0.45
CA PRO A 30 8.33 -8.55 0.81
C PRO A 30 7.99 -8.40 2.29
N ALA A 31 6.71 -8.24 2.61
CA ALA A 31 6.23 -8.04 3.97
C ALA A 31 4.83 -8.61 4.15
N PHE A 32 4.38 -8.65 5.40
CA PHE A 32 2.99 -8.94 5.74
C PHE A 32 2.56 -8.12 6.95
N VAL A 33 1.25 -7.95 7.08
CA VAL A 33 0.60 -7.47 8.31
C VAL A 33 -0.48 -8.46 8.70
N ARG A 34 -0.86 -8.49 9.99
CA ARG A 34 -2.04 -9.24 10.42
C ARG A 34 -3.25 -8.33 10.36
N GLY A 35 -4.34 -8.81 9.76
CA GLY A 35 -5.54 -8.02 9.58
C GLY A 35 -6.71 -8.81 9.05
N ARG A 36 -7.79 -8.09 8.74
CA ARG A 36 -8.97 -8.63 8.05
C ARG A 36 -9.21 -7.83 6.78
N LEU A 37 -9.51 -8.54 5.71
CA LEU A 37 -9.92 -7.94 4.44
C LEU A 37 -11.43 -7.74 4.42
N HIS A 38 -11.85 -6.52 4.16
CA HIS A 38 -13.24 -6.13 3.99
C HIS A 38 -13.48 -5.74 2.54
N ALA A 39 -14.42 -6.39 1.86
CA ALA A 39 -14.82 -6.09 0.49
C ALA A 39 -15.61 -4.76 0.39
N GLN A 40 -15.01 -3.67 0.85
CA GLN A 40 -15.50 -2.30 0.79
C GLN A 40 -14.34 -1.39 0.35
N GLY A 41 -14.66 -0.28 -0.33
CA GLY A 41 -13.70 0.65 -0.91
C GLY A 41 -13.49 0.46 -2.42
N TRP A 42 -12.90 1.47 -3.07
CA TRP A 42 -12.75 1.52 -4.53
C TRP A 42 -11.84 0.40 -5.08
N GLY A 43 -10.80 0.04 -4.32
CA GLY A 43 -9.89 -1.06 -4.65
C GLY A 43 -10.55 -2.45 -4.60
N ALA A 44 -11.67 -2.62 -3.87
CA ALA A 44 -12.34 -3.92 -3.73
C ALA A 44 -12.87 -4.43 -5.08
N ALA A 45 -13.35 -3.53 -5.94
CA ALA A 45 -13.79 -3.87 -7.30
C ALA A 45 -12.62 -4.34 -8.21
N LEU A 46 -11.39 -3.99 -7.86
CA LEU A 46 -10.15 -4.41 -8.54
C LEU A 46 -9.51 -5.63 -7.88
N GLY A 47 -10.16 -6.24 -6.88
CA GLY A 47 -9.65 -7.39 -6.14
C GLY A 47 -8.75 -7.04 -4.95
N TYR A 48 -8.72 -5.77 -4.53
CA TYR A 48 -7.94 -5.28 -3.40
C TYR A 48 -8.87 -4.73 -2.30
N PRO A 49 -9.50 -5.61 -1.49
CA PRO A 49 -10.38 -5.21 -0.41
C PRO A 49 -9.66 -4.35 0.64
N GLY A 50 -10.39 -3.43 1.30
CA GLY A 50 -9.84 -2.63 2.39
C GLY A 50 -9.29 -3.51 3.52
N LEU A 51 -8.16 -3.10 4.09
CA LEU A 51 -7.46 -3.81 5.16
C LEU A 51 -7.67 -3.11 6.50
N ILE A 52 -8.13 -3.87 7.49
CA ILE A 52 -8.18 -3.42 8.88
C ILE A 52 -7.13 -4.20 9.67
N PRO A 53 -6.13 -3.54 10.28
CA PRO A 53 -5.14 -4.20 11.12
C PRO A 53 -5.79 -4.94 12.30
N ASP A 54 -5.35 -6.17 12.55
CA ASP A 54 -5.83 -7.03 13.62
C ASP A 54 -4.81 -8.15 13.89
N ASP A 55 -4.26 -8.18 15.10
CA ASP A 55 -3.27 -9.19 15.51
C ASP A 55 -3.80 -10.62 15.50
N GLN A 56 -5.12 -10.81 15.63
CA GLN A 56 -5.78 -12.11 15.53
C GLN A 56 -6.26 -12.42 14.11
N GLY A 57 -6.04 -11.50 13.17
CA GLY A 57 -6.38 -11.65 11.76
C GLY A 57 -5.44 -12.58 11.00
N GLU A 58 -5.70 -12.69 9.70
CA GLU A 58 -4.89 -13.46 8.77
C GLU A 58 -3.64 -12.68 8.34
N GLU A 59 -2.64 -13.39 7.83
CA GLU A 59 -1.45 -12.75 7.24
C GLU A 59 -1.78 -12.23 5.84
N ILE A 60 -1.88 -10.91 5.72
CA ILE A 60 -2.09 -10.24 4.45
C ILE A 60 -0.72 -9.87 3.89
N ARG A 61 -0.37 -10.52 2.77
CA ARG A 61 0.94 -10.36 2.11
C ARG A 61 0.96 -9.12 1.23
N GLY A 62 2.09 -8.43 1.24
CA GLY A 62 2.33 -7.26 0.43
C GLY A 62 3.81 -6.92 0.41
N PHE A 63 4.10 -5.62 0.32
CA PHE A 63 5.45 -5.10 0.30
C PHE A 63 5.58 -3.91 1.23
N LEU A 64 6.75 -3.77 1.83
CA LEU A 64 7.17 -2.58 2.53
C LEU A 64 7.93 -1.69 1.56
N PHE A 65 7.32 -0.57 1.17
CA PHE A 65 7.96 0.48 0.40
C PHE A 65 8.67 1.45 1.33
N THR A 66 9.94 1.74 1.08
CA THR A 66 10.74 2.69 1.87
C THR A 66 11.30 3.79 0.98
N ALA A 67 10.96 5.04 1.28
CA ALA A 67 11.44 6.22 0.57
C ALA A 67 11.72 7.38 1.54
N ASP A 68 12.59 8.32 1.14
CA ASP A 68 12.94 9.50 1.94
C ASP A 68 11.84 10.57 1.91
N ASP A 69 11.18 10.76 0.76
CA ASP A 69 10.23 11.85 0.51
C ASP A 69 8.75 11.42 0.59
N LEU A 70 8.48 10.27 1.20
CA LEU A 70 7.10 9.76 1.36
C LEU A 70 6.22 10.75 2.15
N ALA A 71 6.80 11.45 3.13
CA ALA A 71 6.11 12.42 3.99
C ALA A 71 5.47 13.56 3.19
N THR A 72 6.22 14.07 2.23
CA THR A 72 5.80 15.16 1.35
C THR A 72 4.91 14.66 0.22
N PHE A 73 4.85 13.35 0.00
CA PHE A 73 4.08 12.72 -1.07
C PHE A 73 2.67 12.29 -0.64
N TRP A 74 2.36 12.29 0.66
CA TRP A 74 1.03 11.94 1.17
C TRP A 74 -0.12 12.68 0.47
N PRO A 75 -0.07 14.01 0.23
CA PRO A 75 -1.18 14.69 -0.46
C PRO A 75 -1.44 14.16 -1.87
N THR A 76 -0.39 13.71 -2.58
CA THR A 76 -0.52 13.10 -3.91
C THR A 76 -1.18 11.72 -3.81
N LEU A 77 -0.82 10.93 -2.80
CA LEU A 77 -1.44 9.63 -2.54
C LEU A 77 -2.89 9.78 -2.11
N ASP A 78 -3.20 10.71 -1.21
CA ASP A 78 -4.56 10.96 -0.75
C ASP A 78 -5.46 11.41 -1.91
N ALA A 79 -4.97 12.32 -2.77
CA ALA A 79 -5.72 12.77 -3.95
C ALA A 79 -5.94 11.66 -4.99
N PHE A 80 -5.05 10.66 -5.05
CA PHE A 80 -5.19 9.51 -5.92
C PHE A 80 -6.19 8.49 -5.38
N GLU A 81 -6.16 8.23 -4.08
CA GLU A 81 -7.00 7.25 -3.40
C GLU A 81 -8.44 7.74 -3.15
N GLY A 82 -8.66 9.07 -3.12
CA GLY A 82 -9.99 9.70 -3.04
C GLY A 82 -10.45 10.01 -1.63
#